data_AF-A0A3N4K4N0-F1
#
_entry.id   AF-A0A3N4K4N0-F1
#
_cell.length_a   1.000
_cell.length_b   1.000
_cell.length_c   1.000
_cell.angle_alpha   90.00
_cell.angle_beta   90.00
_cell.angle_gamma   90.00
#
_symmetry.space_group_name_H-M   'P 1'
#
loop_
_entity.id
_entity.type
_entity.pdbx_description
1 polymer ?
#
loop_
_entity_poly.entity_id
_entity_poly.type
_entity_poly.pdbx_seq_one_letter_code
_entity_poly.pdbx_strand_id
1 'polypeptide(L)'
;MSVCALVQSWRVRIPPGGKETEAWGVDDPPWLIAINAVSLVFALVANVCLLLTFAHRIRYQLSQPIVILFWYISSFLLVSLVSVASKHLRLYPRQEYAFSQSYYYGILSSTLYFIIASFLLVNYFNSIILKRYPPAFSTLTFPQRTLMLQTISLTFYLAIGALIFSKIEGWEYVDGVYWADYTLLTIGLGSDFKLEHNLSKALLIPFAIGGITILGLVVGSVRSLVLERGKIKVERRAIEKERTKWIELLENQKREEAKNLSHPKTEVEKLRDEFHLMRKIERSANMKSKWTSLATSLTAFLILWLGGAMVFTFSERSQEWDYFDALYFSYVALLTIGYGDLYPSSNSGKPFFVVWTMIAVPALTILISDMGNTVIRMIQRATFWVGAKTILPDSPPEKDNPTRGGQEEEEEEEEAERNKLLKIIAVEIRTLTGHMTSGSPRKYSFEEWVRFLELLGIAWREGEGDDWSWLDEEGPLASSLSETEWLLEKMCRRLEGDAERLGYESLGGD
;
A
#
# COMPACT_ATOMS: atom_id res chain seq x y z
N MET A 1 20.49 11.51 6.78
CA MET A 1 20.10 12.52 7.80
C MET A 1 21.14 12.66 8.91
N SER A 2 21.45 11.64 9.73
CA SER A 2 22.45 11.80 10.81
C SER A 2 23.86 12.15 10.29
N VAL A 3 24.25 11.62 9.12
CA VAL A 3 25.45 12.07 8.40
C VAL A 3 25.36 13.56 8.04
N CYS A 4 24.24 14.01 7.48
CA CYS A 4 24.01 15.42 7.15
C CYS A 4 24.10 16.31 8.39
N ALA A 5 23.73 15.81 9.58
CA ALA A 5 23.86 16.54 10.82
C ALA A 5 25.31 16.70 11.30
N LEU A 6 26.27 15.90 10.80
CA LEU A 6 27.68 15.96 11.23
C LEU A 6 28.58 16.70 10.24
N VAL A 7 28.22 16.74 8.96
CA VAL A 7 29.11 17.18 7.87
C VAL A 7 29.42 18.68 7.91
N GLN A 8 28.53 19.51 8.46
CA GLN A 8 28.73 20.97 8.56
C GLN A 8 28.51 21.48 9.97
N SER A 9 28.99 22.70 10.20
CA SER A 9 28.71 23.43 11.42
C SER A 9 27.22 23.67 11.60
N TRP A 10 26.74 23.55 12.83
CA TRP A 10 25.36 23.77 13.25
C TRP A 10 25.00 25.25 13.29
N ARG A 11 26.00 26.12 13.17
CA ARG A 11 25.88 27.57 13.21
C ARG A 11 26.33 28.16 11.89
N VAL A 12 25.59 29.16 11.44
CA VAL A 12 25.91 29.98 10.27
C VAL A 12 25.77 31.45 10.64
N ARG A 13 26.63 32.29 10.05
CA ARG A 13 26.57 33.74 10.17
C ARG A 13 26.00 34.33 8.89
N ILE A 14 24.91 35.08 9.01
CA ILE A 14 24.24 35.74 7.90
C ILE A 14 24.89 37.11 7.70
N PRO A 15 25.28 37.46 6.46
CA PRO A 15 25.78 38.80 6.17
C PRO A 15 24.72 39.88 6.49
N PRO A 16 25.11 41.07 6.96
CA PRO A 16 24.17 42.13 7.30
C PRO A 16 23.33 42.53 6.08
N GLY A 17 22.01 42.30 6.15
CA GLY A 17 21.06 42.55 5.06
C GLY A 17 20.98 41.44 3.99
N GLY A 18 21.73 40.34 4.14
CA GLY A 18 21.72 39.20 3.23
C GLY A 18 20.73 38.10 3.61
N LYS A 19 20.58 37.10 2.74
CA LYS A 19 19.69 35.95 2.94
C LYS A 19 20.43 34.79 3.64
N GLU A 20 19.69 33.86 4.23
CA GLU A 20 20.24 32.64 4.83
C GLU A 20 21.07 31.79 3.85
N THR A 21 20.82 31.91 2.54
CA THR A 21 21.55 31.21 1.48
C THR A 21 22.99 31.72 1.28
N GLU A 22 23.30 32.93 1.74
CA GLU A 22 24.62 33.56 1.62
C GLU A 22 25.44 33.44 2.92
N ALA A 23 24.92 32.69 3.89
CA ALA A 23 25.53 32.56 5.21
C ALA A 23 26.76 31.64 5.17
N TRP A 24 27.81 32.00 5.90
CA TRP A 24 29.01 31.15 6.03
C TRP A 24 29.01 30.40 7.38
N GLY A 25 29.59 29.20 7.36
CA GLY A 25 29.70 28.34 8.54
C GLY A 25 30.55 28.94 9.65
N VAL A 26 30.15 28.70 10.90
CA VAL A 26 30.91 29.06 12.10
C VAL A 26 31.31 27.79 12.81
N ASP A 27 32.62 27.56 12.96
CA ASP A 27 33.16 26.32 13.54
C ASP A 27 32.51 25.94 14.86
N ASP A 28 32.08 24.69 14.96
CA ASP A 28 31.44 24.16 16.15
C ASP A 28 32.47 23.74 17.22
N PRO A 29 32.09 23.77 18.50
CA PRO A 29 32.98 23.34 19.55
C PRO A 29 33.27 21.83 19.43
N PRO A 30 34.50 21.37 19.76
CA PRO A 30 34.89 19.97 19.57
C PRO A 30 34.01 18.94 20.28
N TRP A 31 33.44 19.29 21.44
CA TRP A 31 32.53 18.41 22.18
C TRP A 31 31.25 18.10 21.39
N LEU A 32 30.77 19.06 20.59
CA LEU A 32 29.56 18.89 19.79
C LEU A 32 29.83 17.87 18.67
N ILE A 33 30.93 18.05 17.96
CA ILE A 33 31.36 17.14 16.89
C ILE A 33 31.60 15.73 17.44
N ALA A 34 32.26 15.61 18.60
CA ALA A 34 32.55 14.33 19.23
C ALA A 34 31.26 13.55 19.61
N ILE A 35 30.31 14.19 20.30
CA ILE A 35 29.07 13.53 20.72
C ILE A 35 28.21 13.16 19.50
N ASN A 36 28.15 14.04 18.49
CA ASN A 36 27.42 13.77 17.25
C ASN A 36 28.03 12.59 16.48
N ALA A 37 29.36 12.51 16.39
CA ALA A 37 30.06 11.37 15.80
C ALA A 37 29.80 10.06 16.57
N VAL A 38 29.81 10.08 17.90
CA VAL A 38 29.47 8.92 18.73
C VAL A 38 28.03 8.46 18.49
N SER A 39 27.09 9.39 18.42
CA SER A 39 25.69 9.11 18.06
C SER A 39 25.58 8.43 16.69
N LEU A 40 26.32 8.92 15.69
CA LEU A 40 26.36 8.34 14.34
C LEU A 40 26.92 6.92 14.34
N VAL A 41 27.97 6.64 15.12
CA VAL A 41 28.54 5.27 15.24
C VAL A 41 27.49 4.30 15.78
N PHE A 42 26.77 4.65 16.84
CA PHE A 42 25.68 3.80 17.35
C PHE A 42 24.59 3.56 16.30
N ALA A 43 24.19 4.61 15.57
CA ALA A 43 23.20 4.48 14.49
C ALA A 43 23.69 3.60 13.33
N LEU A 44 24.96 3.69 12.95
CA LEU A 44 25.57 2.85 11.92
C LEU A 44 25.63 1.39 12.34
N VAL A 45 26.07 1.11 13.58
CA VAL A 45 26.09 -0.27 14.10
C VAL A 45 24.68 -0.85 14.15
N ALA A 46 23.68 -0.08 14.59
CA ALA A 46 22.28 -0.50 14.55
C ALA A 46 21.80 -0.83 13.13
N ASN A 47 22.11 0.02 12.14
CA ASN A 47 21.76 -0.24 10.74
C ASN A 47 22.46 -1.49 10.17
N VAL A 48 23.74 -1.72 10.50
CA VAL A 48 24.47 -2.91 10.08
C VAL A 48 23.89 -4.18 10.72
N CYS A 49 23.60 -4.17 12.02
CA CYS A 49 22.94 -5.28 12.70
C CYS A 49 21.57 -5.59 12.07
N LEU A 50 20.80 -4.55 11.75
CA LEU A 50 19.50 -4.69 11.08
C LEU A 50 19.65 -5.34 9.69
N LEU A 51 20.59 -4.87 8.87
CA LEU A 51 20.89 -5.45 7.55
C LEU A 51 21.34 -6.91 7.65
N LEU A 52 22.24 -7.23 8.58
CA LEU A 52 22.71 -8.60 8.80
C LEU A 52 21.58 -9.53 9.27
N THR A 53 20.59 -9.00 9.99
CA THR A 53 19.38 -9.75 10.34
C THR A 53 18.55 -10.06 9.10
N PHE A 54 18.36 -9.10 8.18
CA PHE A 54 17.67 -9.35 6.92
C PHE A 54 18.42 -10.31 6.00
N ALA A 55 19.75 -10.27 6.03
CA ALA A 55 20.61 -11.22 5.33
C ALA A 55 20.64 -12.62 5.99
N HIS A 56 19.83 -12.86 7.04
CA HIS A 56 19.77 -14.11 7.81
C HIS A 56 21.14 -14.52 8.39
N ARG A 57 22.05 -13.55 8.61
CA ARG A 57 23.36 -13.77 9.20
C ARG A 57 23.33 -13.70 10.73
N ILE A 58 22.42 -12.91 11.30
CA ILE A 58 22.22 -12.77 12.74
C ILE A 58 20.78 -13.16 13.10
N ARG A 59 20.60 -13.85 14.23
CA ARG A 59 19.27 -14.24 14.74
C ARG A 59 18.49 -13.00 15.20
N TYR A 60 17.21 -12.92 14.83
CA TYR A 60 16.30 -11.81 15.18
C TYR A 60 16.32 -11.48 16.69
N GLN A 61 16.22 -12.50 17.53
CA GLN A 61 16.18 -12.35 18.99
C GLN A 61 17.41 -11.65 19.58
N LEU A 62 18.59 -11.82 18.96
CA LEU A 62 19.82 -11.18 19.41
C LEU A 62 19.98 -9.78 18.81
N SER A 63 19.63 -9.61 17.53
CA SER A 63 19.85 -8.32 16.87
C SER A 63 18.84 -7.25 17.29
N GLN A 64 17.56 -7.58 17.49
CA GLN A 64 16.54 -6.55 17.72
C GLN A 64 16.76 -5.73 19.00
N PRO A 65 17.09 -6.33 20.17
CA PRO A 65 17.40 -5.56 21.36
C PRO A 65 18.57 -4.59 21.15
N ILE A 66 19.61 -5.03 20.43
CA ILE A 66 20.79 -4.20 20.13
C ILE A 66 20.40 -3.01 19.26
N VAL A 67 19.62 -3.24 18.19
CA VAL A 67 19.16 -2.18 17.28
C VAL A 67 18.30 -1.16 18.02
N ILE A 68 17.32 -1.63 18.80
CA ILE A 68 16.42 -0.77 19.58
C ILE A 68 17.23 0.07 20.57
N LEU A 69 18.13 -0.56 21.32
CA LEU A 69 18.98 0.11 22.30
C LEU A 69 19.85 1.19 21.64
N PHE A 70 20.54 0.85 20.56
CA PHE A 70 21.49 1.77 19.92
C PHE A 70 20.79 2.93 19.21
N TRP A 71 19.60 2.74 18.63
CA TRP A 71 18.79 3.85 18.13
C TRP A 71 18.24 4.74 19.22
N TYR A 72 17.83 4.20 20.39
CA TYR A 72 17.48 5.05 21.54
C TYR A 72 18.67 5.83 22.07
N ILE A 73 19.84 5.20 22.24
CA ILE A 73 21.07 5.89 22.65
C ILE A 73 21.39 7.02 21.67
N SER A 74 21.40 6.72 20.37
CA SER A 74 21.67 7.72 19.32
C SER A 74 20.66 8.87 19.33
N SER A 75 19.37 8.57 19.50
CA SER A 75 18.29 9.55 19.61
C SER A 75 18.46 10.45 20.83
N PHE A 76 18.64 9.87 22.03
CA PHE A 76 18.80 10.65 23.27
C PHE A 76 20.06 11.50 23.28
N LEU A 77 21.17 11.01 22.71
CA LEU A 77 22.38 11.80 22.53
C LEU A 77 22.10 13.02 21.64
N LEU A 78 21.45 12.85 20.49
CA LEU A 78 21.11 13.96 19.59
C LEU A 78 20.12 14.94 20.22
N VAL A 79 19.05 14.47 20.88
CA VAL A 79 18.10 15.35 21.58
C VAL A 79 18.80 16.17 22.67
N SER A 80 19.68 15.53 23.43
CA SER A 80 20.46 16.21 24.47
C SER A 80 21.37 17.27 23.85
N LEU A 81 22.07 16.91 22.76
CA LEU A 81 22.98 17.80 22.06
C LEU A 81 22.23 19.01 21.45
N VAL A 82 21.12 18.78 20.76
CA VAL A 82 20.23 19.84 20.23
C VAL A 82 19.75 20.75 21.34
N SER A 83 19.34 20.19 22.48
CA SER A 83 18.86 20.98 23.63
C SER A 83 19.96 21.84 24.25
N VAL A 84 21.18 21.30 24.37
CA VAL A 84 22.35 22.03 24.88
C VAL A 84 22.77 23.10 23.89
N ALA A 85 22.87 22.78 22.60
CA ALA A 85 23.19 23.70 21.52
C ALA A 85 22.20 24.89 21.49
N SER A 86 20.90 24.61 21.54
CA SER A 86 19.85 25.65 21.53
C SER A 86 19.91 26.62 22.72
N LYS A 87 20.49 26.20 23.86
CA LYS A 87 20.62 27.02 25.08
C LYS A 87 21.99 27.71 25.19
N HIS A 88 23.08 26.98 24.99
CA HIS A 88 24.44 27.44 25.26
C HIS A 88 25.10 28.09 24.03
N LEU A 89 24.66 27.73 22.82
CA LEU A 89 25.17 28.32 21.58
C LEU A 89 24.26 29.46 21.08
N ARG A 90 23.45 30.07 21.95
CA ARG A 90 22.61 31.23 21.58
C ARG A 90 23.49 32.41 21.21
N LEU A 91 23.50 32.70 19.91
CA LEU A 91 24.28 33.78 19.32
C LEU A 91 23.51 35.09 19.48
N TYR A 92 24.19 36.08 20.05
CA TYR A 92 23.77 37.48 20.07
C TYR A 92 24.67 38.25 19.10
N PRO A 93 24.12 39.10 18.21
CA PRO A 93 22.70 39.39 17.98
C PRO A 93 21.99 38.34 17.10
N ARG A 94 20.70 38.09 17.35
CA ARG A 94 19.86 37.11 16.59
C ARG A 94 19.69 37.44 15.10
N GLN A 95 20.02 38.64 14.68
CA GLN A 95 19.91 39.08 13.29
C GLN A 95 21.11 38.62 12.43
N GLU A 96 22.24 38.30 13.06
CA GLU A 96 23.47 37.91 12.35
C GLU A 96 23.74 36.41 12.35
N TYR A 97 23.01 35.63 13.15
CA TYR A 97 23.32 34.22 13.34
C TYR A 97 22.06 33.34 13.33
N ALA A 98 22.14 32.24 12.60
CA ALA A 98 21.08 31.24 12.49
C ALA A 98 21.64 29.81 12.67
N PHE A 99 20.72 28.87 12.93
CA PHE A 99 21.06 27.46 12.90
C PHE A 99 21.08 26.95 11.46
N SER A 100 22.09 26.15 11.13
CA SER A 100 22.26 25.60 9.79
C SER A 100 21.31 24.44 9.51
N GLN A 101 21.24 24.02 8.24
CA GLN A 101 20.53 22.80 7.83
C GLN A 101 20.94 21.56 8.63
N SER A 102 22.22 21.45 9.03
CA SER A 102 22.75 20.31 9.79
C SER A 102 22.12 20.19 11.17
N TYR A 103 21.82 21.31 11.84
CA TYR A 103 21.08 21.31 13.10
C TYR A 103 19.67 20.72 12.93
N TYR A 104 18.94 21.13 11.88
CA TYR A 104 17.60 20.62 11.60
C TYR A 104 17.62 19.14 11.18
N TYR A 105 18.62 18.71 10.40
CA TYR A 105 18.84 17.27 10.14
C TYR A 105 19.12 16.48 11.43
N GLY A 106 19.75 17.09 12.43
CA GLY A 106 19.94 16.52 13.76
C GLY A 106 18.60 16.25 14.47
N ILE A 107 17.70 17.25 14.48
CA ILE A 107 16.33 17.14 15.04
C ILE A 107 15.53 16.06 14.30
N LEU A 108 15.55 16.08 12.97
CA LEU A 108 14.83 15.10 12.15
C LEU A 108 15.35 13.68 12.40
N SER A 109 16.67 13.50 12.46
CA SER A 109 17.29 12.21 12.76
C SER A 109 16.93 11.69 14.15
N SER A 110 17.01 12.54 15.18
CA SER A 110 16.68 12.13 16.55
C SER A 110 15.22 11.73 16.70
N THR A 111 14.32 12.46 16.05
CA THR A 111 12.88 12.19 16.04
C THR A 111 12.59 10.88 15.30
N LEU A 112 13.19 10.69 14.13
CA LEU A 112 13.01 9.47 13.34
C LEU A 112 13.55 8.23 14.07
N TYR A 113 14.75 8.31 14.66
CA TYR A 113 15.29 7.21 15.46
C TYR A 113 14.38 6.86 16.65
N PHE A 114 13.83 7.86 17.33
CA PHE A 114 12.91 7.62 18.45
C PHE A 114 11.63 6.92 17.99
N ILE A 115 11.01 7.39 16.91
CA ILE A 115 9.76 6.82 16.37
C ILE A 115 9.99 5.37 15.91
N ILE A 116 11.04 5.13 15.12
CA ILE A 116 11.33 3.80 14.59
C ILE A 116 11.72 2.83 15.73
N ALA A 117 12.57 3.26 16.67
CA ALA A 117 12.93 2.44 17.84
C ALA A 117 11.70 2.08 18.68
N SER A 118 10.75 3.02 18.85
CA SER A 118 9.50 2.77 19.58
C SER A 118 8.58 1.78 18.84
N PHE A 119 8.46 1.88 17.52
CA PHE A 119 7.73 0.89 16.73
C PHE A 119 8.36 -0.49 16.82
N LEU A 120 9.69 -0.58 16.73
CA LEU A 120 10.41 -1.86 16.89
C LEU A 120 10.24 -2.42 18.29
N LEU A 121 10.25 -1.58 19.33
CA LEU A 121 10.04 -2.00 20.71
C LEU A 121 8.65 -2.61 20.90
N VAL A 122 7.60 -1.93 20.41
CA VAL A 122 6.22 -2.45 20.45
C VAL A 122 6.12 -3.77 19.68
N ASN A 123 6.75 -3.86 18.51
CA ASN A 123 6.75 -5.10 17.72
C ASN A 123 7.48 -6.25 18.44
N TYR A 124 8.66 -5.98 18.99
CA TYR A 124 9.46 -6.95 19.74
C TYR A 124 8.71 -7.45 20.99
N PHE A 125 8.10 -6.53 21.75
CA PHE A 125 7.27 -6.85 22.90
C PHE A 125 6.09 -7.74 22.52
N ASN A 126 5.35 -7.39 21.45
CA ASN A 126 4.21 -8.18 20.96
C ASN A 126 4.62 -9.57 20.49
N SER A 127 5.79 -9.71 19.88
CA SER A 127 6.27 -10.99 19.38
C SER A 127 6.75 -11.93 20.49
N ILE A 128 7.52 -11.42 21.47
CA ILE A 128 8.15 -12.28 22.47
C ILE A 128 7.30 -12.47 23.72
N ILE A 129 6.71 -11.37 24.22
CA ILE A 129 5.97 -11.40 25.48
C ILE A 129 4.53 -11.83 25.24
N LEU A 130 3.85 -11.20 24.28
CA LEU A 130 2.46 -11.56 23.96
C LEU A 130 2.33 -12.77 23.03
N LYS A 131 3.44 -13.27 22.47
CA LYS A 131 3.48 -14.42 21.53
C LYS A 131 2.45 -14.35 20.40
N ARG A 132 2.06 -13.14 19.99
CA ARG A 132 1.02 -12.95 18.97
C ARG A 132 1.49 -13.36 17.57
N TYR A 133 2.81 -13.25 17.32
CA TYR A 133 3.42 -13.55 16.02
C TYR A 133 4.83 -14.15 16.23
N PRO A 134 5.29 -15.05 15.33
CA PRO A 134 6.59 -15.70 15.46
C PRO A 134 7.74 -14.67 15.41
N PRO A 135 8.80 -14.83 16.22
CA PRO A 135 9.92 -13.89 16.33
C PRO A 135 10.91 -14.05 15.16
N ALA A 136 10.43 -13.83 13.94
CA ALA A 136 11.24 -13.92 12.73
C ALA A 136 10.74 -12.98 11.63
N PHE A 137 11.68 -12.35 10.90
CA PHE A 137 11.40 -11.65 9.65
C PHE A 137 11.09 -12.60 8.48
N SER A 138 11.11 -13.91 8.69
CA SER A 138 10.76 -14.91 7.67
C SER A 138 9.32 -14.81 7.17
N THR A 139 8.49 -13.99 7.82
CA THR A 139 7.11 -13.66 7.43
C THR A 139 7.00 -12.47 6.46
N LEU A 140 8.12 -11.80 6.11
CA LEU A 140 8.09 -10.68 5.17
C LEU A 140 7.77 -11.16 3.75
N THR A 141 6.80 -10.52 3.11
CA THR A 141 6.43 -10.85 1.73
C THR A 141 7.55 -10.45 0.76
N PHE A 142 7.57 -11.03 -0.43
CA PHE A 142 8.57 -10.68 -1.45
C PHE A 142 8.59 -9.17 -1.75
N PRO A 143 7.46 -8.48 -1.96
CA PRO A 143 7.47 -7.03 -2.17
C PRO A 143 8.00 -6.22 -0.99
N GLN A 144 7.88 -6.73 0.25
CA GLN A 144 8.43 -6.04 1.43
C GLN A 144 9.95 -6.07 1.43
N ARG A 145 10.55 -7.25 1.21
CA ARG A 145 12.01 -7.41 1.16
C ARG A 145 12.60 -6.59 0.02
N THR A 146 11.95 -6.63 -1.14
CA THR A 146 12.35 -5.87 -2.31
C THR A 146 12.24 -4.36 -2.08
N LEU A 147 11.14 -3.87 -1.50
CA LEU A 147 10.98 -2.45 -1.16
C LEU A 147 12.11 -1.98 -0.23
N MET A 148 12.46 -2.77 0.78
CA MET A 148 13.52 -2.40 1.71
C MET A 148 14.88 -2.27 1.02
N LEU A 149 15.26 -3.23 0.18
CA LEU A 149 16.50 -3.15 -0.58
C LEU A 149 16.50 -1.96 -1.54
N GLN A 150 15.37 -1.70 -2.19
CA GLN A 150 15.22 -0.57 -3.10
C GLN A 150 15.32 0.78 -2.38
N THR A 151 14.71 0.95 -1.20
CA THR A 151 14.82 2.22 -0.43
C THR A 151 16.21 2.44 0.13
N ILE A 152 16.90 1.38 0.56
CA ILE A 152 18.32 1.45 0.95
C ILE A 152 19.17 1.87 -0.26
N SER A 153 18.96 1.24 -1.41
CA SER A 153 19.70 1.52 -2.64
C SER A 153 19.46 2.95 -3.11
N LEU A 154 18.21 3.43 -3.07
CA LEU A 154 17.84 4.83 -3.38
C LEU A 154 18.55 5.81 -2.45
N THR A 155 18.58 5.53 -1.15
CA THR A 155 19.23 6.41 -0.16
C THR A 155 20.74 6.51 -0.40
N PHE A 156 21.40 5.38 -0.68
CA PHE A 156 22.83 5.37 -1.01
C PHE A 156 23.13 6.07 -2.34
N TYR A 157 22.30 5.82 -3.36
CA TYR A 157 22.42 6.44 -4.67
C TYR A 157 22.30 7.97 -4.58
N LEU A 158 21.32 8.45 -3.82
CA LEU A 158 21.12 9.87 -3.52
C LEU A 158 22.33 10.47 -2.79
N ALA A 159 22.83 9.81 -1.74
CA ALA A 159 23.97 10.30 -0.97
C ALA A 159 25.27 10.37 -1.80
N ILE A 160 25.52 9.37 -2.65
CA ILE A 160 26.69 9.34 -3.55
C ILE A 160 26.55 10.43 -4.61
N GLY A 161 25.37 10.58 -5.22
CA GLY A 161 25.09 11.65 -6.17
C GLY A 161 25.34 13.02 -5.55
N ALA A 162 24.74 13.27 -4.39
CA ALA A 162 24.94 14.50 -3.62
C ALA A 162 26.43 14.80 -3.38
N LEU A 163 27.22 13.80 -2.98
CA LEU A 163 28.66 13.96 -2.75
C LEU A 163 29.43 14.32 -4.03
N ILE A 164 29.14 13.65 -5.15
CA ILE A 164 29.83 13.88 -6.43
C ILE A 164 29.52 15.30 -6.93
N PHE A 165 28.24 15.66 -7.00
CA PHE A 165 27.82 16.97 -7.51
C PHE A 165 28.23 18.11 -6.59
N SER A 166 28.13 17.95 -5.27
CA SER A 166 28.57 18.99 -4.33
C SER A 166 30.07 19.26 -4.43
N LYS A 167 30.89 18.23 -4.69
CA LYS A 167 32.33 18.39 -4.89
C LYS A 167 32.70 19.06 -6.21
N ILE A 168 31.95 18.78 -7.28
CA ILE A 168 32.22 19.36 -8.61
C ILE A 168 31.78 20.83 -8.65
N GLU A 169 30.58 21.13 -8.15
CA GLU A 169 29.98 22.47 -8.20
C GLU A 169 30.38 23.37 -7.01
N GLY A 170 31.15 22.83 -6.05
CA GLY A 170 31.55 23.57 -4.86
C GLY A 170 30.39 23.83 -3.87
N TRP A 171 29.30 23.08 -3.98
CA TRP A 171 28.19 23.18 -3.05
C TRP A 171 28.52 22.53 -1.71
N GLU A 172 27.84 23.04 -0.71
CA GLU A 172 27.72 22.40 0.58
C GLU A 172 27.03 21.03 0.45
N TYR A 173 27.52 20.01 1.17
CA TYR A 173 27.03 18.63 0.97
C TYR A 173 25.53 18.48 1.22
N VAL A 174 24.99 19.18 2.23
CA VAL A 174 23.55 19.14 2.55
C VAL A 174 22.69 19.77 1.46
N ASP A 175 23.21 20.79 0.77
CA ASP A 175 22.58 21.39 -0.40
C ASP A 175 22.63 20.43 -1.59
N GLY A 176 23.74 19.71 -1.76
CA GLY A 176 23.85 18.61 -2.73
C GLY A 176 22.84 17.49 -2.47
N VAL A 177 22.54 17.18 -1.20
CA VAL A 177 21.48 16.20 -0.83
C VAL A 177 20.11 16.70 -1.22
N TYR A 178 19.82 17.98 -0.95
CA TYR A 178 18.56 18.62 -1.34
C TYR A 178 18.39 18.67 -2.88
N TRP A 179 19.44 19.03 -3.61
CA TRP A 179 19.46 19.00 -5.08
C TRP A 179 19.26 17.58 -5.64
N ALA A 180 19.98 16.60 -5.08
CA ALA A 180 19.87 15.21 -5.52
C ALA A 180 18.46 14.66 -5.27
N ASP A 181 17.82 15.04 -4.17
CA ASP A 181 16.44 14.64 -3.83
C ASP A 181 15.42 15.10 -4.89
N TYR A 182 15.31 16.41 -5.14
CA TYR A 182 14.33 16.92 -6.11
C TYR A 182 14.64 16.51 -7.55
N THR A 183 15.90 16.20 -7.86
CA THR A 183 16.33 15.70 -9.17
C THR A 183 15.90 14.24 -9.35
N LEU A 184 16.17 13.39 -8.36
CA LEU A 184 15.80 11.96 -8.38
C LEU A 184 14.29 11.75 -8.35
N LEU A 185 13.58 12.59 -7.61
CA LEU A 185 12.12 12.60 -7.53
C LEU A 185 11.43 13.28 -8.72
N THR A 186 12.20 13.68 -9.73
CA THR A 186 11.71 14.32 -10.96
C THR A 186 10.89 15.59 -10.73
N ILE A 187 11.08 16.26 -9.59
CA ILE A 187 10.44 17.54 -9.30
C ILE A 187 11.15 18.63 -10.11
N GLY A 188 12.48 18.68 -10.06
CA GLY A 188 13.28 19.50 -10.96
C GLY A 188 13.08 21.02 -10.81
N LEU A 189 13.20 21.57 -9.59
CA LEU A 189 13.04 23.02 -9.33
C LEU A 189 13.94 23.89 -10.22
N GLY A 190 15.21 23.51 -10.40
CA GLY A 190 16.09 24.05 -11.44
C GLY A 190 16.49 25.53 -11.32
N SER A 191 16.04 26.24 -10.28
CA SER A 191 16.28 27.68 -10.11
C SER A 191 17.44 28.02 -9.19
N ASP A 192 17.71 27.21 -8.15
CA ASP A 192 18.64 27.52 -7.05
C ASP A 192 20.01 26.83 -7.16
N PHE A 193 20.05 25.59 -7.64
CA PHE A 193 21.29 24.80 -7.78
C PHE A 193 21.47 24.33 -9.23
N LYS A 194 21.83 25.29 -10.09
CA LYS A 194 22.08 25.05 -11.52
C LYS A 194 23.46 24.45 -11.73
N LEU A 195 23.57 23.47 -12.63
CA LEU A 195 24.85 22.89 -13.00
C LEU A 195 25.63 23.86 -13.89
N GLU A 196 26.75 24.36 -13.39
CA GLU A 196 27.61 25.28 -14.15
C GLU A 196 28.62 24.51 -15.01
N HIS A 197 29.17 23.41 -14.48
CA HIS A 197 30.22 22.65 -15.14
C HIS A 197 29.70 21.73 -16.25
N ASN A 198 30.48 21.54 -17.32
CA ASN A 198 30.12 20.60 -18.38
C ASN A 198 30.19 19.13 -17.90
N LEU A 199 31.09 18.84 -16.97
CA LEU A 199 31.24 17.50 -16.38
C LEU A 199 29.99 17.08 -15.61
N SER A 200 29.45 17.98 -14.79
CA SER A 200 28.24 17.69 -14.01
C SER A 200 27.02 17.50 -14.92
N LYS A 201 26.87 18.30 -15.97
CA LYS A 201 25.83 18.10 -17.00
C LYS A 201 25.95 16.73 -17.68
N ALA A 202 27.17 16.27 -17.97
CA ALA A 202 27.40 14.95 -18.54
C ALA A 202 27.07 13.82 -17.54
N LEU A 203 27.47 13.96 -16.28
CA LEU A 203 27.18 12.99 -15.21
C LEU A 203 25.71 12.97 -14.80
N LEU A 204 24.96 14.05 -15.03
CA LEU A 204 23.53 14.12 -14.77
C LEU A 204 22.74 13.08 -15.57
N ILE A 205 23.16 12.78 -16.80
CA ILE A 205 22.46 11.84 -17.69
C ILE A 205 22.40 10.42 -17.07
N PRO A 206 23.53 9.75 -16.76
CA PRO A 206 23.48 8.45 -16.11
C PRO A 206 22.90 8.53 -14.69
N PHE A 207 23.14 9.64 -13.97
CA PHE A 207 22.59 9.84 -12.64
C PHE A 207 21.05 9.82 -12.63
N ALA A 208 20.44 10.60 -13.53
CA ALA A 208 18.98 10.69 -13.67
C ALA A 208 18.37 9.36 -14.13
N ILE A 209 18.97 8.68 -15.12
CA ILE A 209 18.46 7.38 -15.60
C ILE A 209 18.45 6.34 -14.48
N GLY A 210 19.56 6.18 -13.76
CA GLY A 210 19.64 5.23 -12.64
C GLY A 210 18.67 5.60 -11.52
N GLY A 211 18.55 6.88 -11.22
CA GLY A 211 17.65 7.42 -10.22
C GLY A 211 16.18 7.16 -10.51
N ILE A 212 15.71 7.57 -11.68
CA ILE A 212 14.33 7.38 -12.13
C ILE A 212 13.98 5.89 -12.19
N THR A 213 14.92 5.04 -12.62
CA THR A 213 14.73 3.59 -12.63
C THR A 213 14.51 3.05 -11.21
N ILE A 214 15.38 3.42 -10.25
CA ILE A 214 15.22 3.00 -8.85
C ILE A 214 13.92 3.55 -8.26
N LEU A 215 13.56 4.81 -8.55
CA LEU A 215 12.32 5.41 -8.09
C LEU A 215 11.09 4.67 -8.64
N GLY A 216 11.06 4.35 -9.94
CA GLY A 216 9.98 3.59 -10.56
C GLY A 216 9.80 2.20 -9.93
N LEU A 217 10.92 1.54 -9.61
CA LEU A 217 10.92 0.27 -8.89
C LEU A 217 10.36 0.40 -7.47
N VAL A 218 10.78 1.42 -6.70
CA VAL A 218 10.25 1.72 -5.36
C VAL A 218 8.74 1.96 -5.43
N VAL A 219 8.29 2.83 -6.34
CA VAL A 219 6.88 3.15 -6.54
C VAL A 219 6.07 1.90 -6.89
N GLY A 220 6.58 1.05 -7.79
CA GLY A 220 5.95 -0.22 -8.16
C GLY A 220 5.80 -1.16 -6.96
N SER A 221 6.84 -1.30 -6.14
CA SER A 221 6.81 -2.12 -4.91
C SER A 221 5.86 -1.56 -3.86
N VAL A 222 5.85 -0.24 -3.64
CA VAL A 222 4.90 0.42 -2.72
C VAL A 222 3.46 0.16 -3.16
N ARG A 223 3.16 0.31 -4.46
CA ARG A 223 1.84 0.01 -5.01
C ARG A 223 1.45 -1.45 -4.78
N SER A 224 2.35 -2.40 -5.05
CA SER A 224 2.12 -3.83 -4.81
C SER A 224 1.76 -4.10 -3.34
N LEU A 225 2.48 -3.52 -2.38
CA LEU A 225 2.20 -3.69 -0.96
C LEU A 225 0.84 -3.13 -0.52
N VAL A 226 0.47 -1.96 -1.04
CA VAL A 226 -0.82 -1.34 -0.75
C VAL A 226 -1.95 -2.22 -1.29
N LEU A 227 -1.78 -2.79 -2.49
CA LEU A 227 -2.75 -3.71 -3.09
C LEU A 227 -2.84 -5.04 -2.31
N GLU A 228 -1.72 -5.64 -1.92
CA GLU A 228 -1.67 -6.91 -1.18
C GLU A 228 -2.34 -6.84 0.20
N ARG A 229 -2.15 -5.74 0.95
CA ARG A 229 -2.61 -5.66 2.36
C ARG A 229 -3.76 -4.71 2.60
N GLY A 230 -3.79 -3.59 1.89
CA GLY A 230 -4.81 -2.56 2.05
C GLY A 230 -6.12 -2.99 1.41
N LYS A 231 -6.08 -3.31 0.11
CA LYS A 231 -7.29 -3.54 -0.68
C LYS A 231 -8.06 -4.80 -0.26
N ILE A 232 -7.38 -5.92 -0.06
CA ILE A 232 -8.01 -7.18 0.38
C ILE A 232 -8.71 -7.01 1.73
N LYS A 233 -8.09 -6.29 2.66
CA LYS A 233 -8.66 -6.06 4.00
C LYS A 233 -9.87 -5.13 3.95
N VAL A 234 -9.82 -4.10 3.10
CA VAL A 234 -10.95 -3.18 2.88
C VAL A 234 -12.10 -3.90 2.18
N GLU A 235 -11.84 -4.72 1.17
CA GLU A 235 -12.85 -5.53 0.47
C GLU A 235 -13.56 -6.50 1.42
N ARG A 236 -12.80 -7.29 2.19
CA ARG A 236 -13.39 -8.24 3.15
C ARG A 236 -14.25 -7.53 4.20
N ARG A 237 -13.77 -6.41 4.75
CA ARG A 237 -14.52 -5.61 5.72
C ARG A 237 -15.78 -4.98 5.12
N ALA A 238 -15.74 -4.56 3.86
CA ALA A 238 -16.89 -4.00 3.18
C ALA A 238 -17.96 -5.07 2.90
N ILE A 239 -17.55 -6.27 2.47
CA ILE A 239 -18.45 -7.41 2.28
C ILE A 239 -19.12 -7.77 3.60
N GLU A 240 -18.34 -7.98 4.66
CA GLU A 240 -18.87 -8.37 5.96
C GLU A 240 -19.86 -7.33 6.50
N LYS A 241 -19.50 -6.04 6.47
CA LYS A 241 -20.38 -4.96 6.93
C LYS A 241 -21.68 -4.87 6.15
N GLU A 242 -21.65 -5.08 4.82
CA GLU A 242 -22.87 -5.10 4.01
C GLU A 242 -23.68 -6.37 4.27
N ARG A 243 -23.03 -7.53 4.38
CA ARG A 243 -23.67 -8.81 4.69
C ARG A 243 -24.47 -8.72 5.99
N THR A 244 -23.84 -8.29 7.09
CA THR A 244 -24.52 -8.14 8.40
C THR A 244 -25.73 -7.20 8.30
N LYS A 245 -25.56 -6.06 7.60
CA LYS A 245 -26.65 -5.08 7.41
C LYS A 245 -27.85 -5.67 6.66
N TRP A 246 -27.61 -6.44 5.60
CA TRP A 246 -28.69 -7.02 4.81
C TRP A 246 -29.35 -8.22 5.48
N ILE A 247 -28.60 -9.02 6.26
CA ILE A 247 -29.16 -10.09 7.10
C ILE A 247 -30.12 -9.48 8.13
N GLU A 248 -29.72 -8.41 8.83
CA GLU A 248 -30.57 -7.73 9.81
C GLU A 248 -31.86 -7.17 9.18
N LEU A 249 -31.77 -6.61 7.96
CA LEU A 249 -32.94 -6.15 7.21
C LEU A 249 -33.87 -7.30 6.81
N LEU A 250 -33.31 -8.43 6.38
CA LEU A 250 -34.08 -9.62 6.04
C LEU A 250 -34.80 -10.21 7.25
N GLU A 251 -34.14 -10.30 8.41
CA GLU A 251 -34.78 -10.78 9.64
C GLU A 251 -35.97 -9.91 10.04
N ASN A 252 -35.81 -8.58 9.93
CA ASN A 252 -36.90 -7.64 10.19
C ASN A 252 -38.04 -7.78 9.18
N GLN A 253 -37.72 -7.96 7.90
CA GLN A 253 -38.73 -8.19 6.86
C GLN A 253 -39.48 -9.52 7.07
N LYS A 254 -38.77 -10.61 7.37
CA LYS A 254 -39.36 -11.92 7.71
C LYS A 254 -40.30 -11.81 8.91
N ARG A 255 -39.94 -11.04 9.94
CA ARG A 255 -40.79 -10.77 11.12
C ARG A 255 -42.08 -10.02 10.75
N GLU A 256 -42.01 -9.04 9.86
CA GLU A 256 -43.18 -8.29 9.39
C GLU A 256 -44.08 -9.13 8.46
N GLU A 257 -43.48 -9.94 7.57
CA GLU A 257 -44.22 -10.88 6.71
C GLU A 257 -44.96 -11.94 7.53
N ALA A 258 -44.33 -12.45 8.60
CA ALA A 258 -44.96 -13.39 9.53
C ALA A 258 -46.16 -12.79 10.27
N LYS A 259 -46.14 -11.48 10.57
CA LYS A 259 -47.29 -10.78 11.17
C LYS A 259 -48.43 -10.56 10.18
N ASN A 260 -48.11 -10.39 8.89
CA ASN A 260 -49.07 -10.03 7.86
C ASN A 260 -49.72 -11.24 7.14
N LEU A 261 -49.49 -12.48 7.61
CA LEU A 261 -50.00 -13.72 7.01
C LEU A 261 -49.84 -13.76 5.48
N SER A 262 -48.67 -13.35 4.97
CA SER A 262 -48.39 -13.45 3.53
C SER A 262 -48.31 -14.91 3.09
N HIS A 263 -48.58 -15.17 1.80
CA HIS A 263 -48.43 -16.52 1.24
C HIS A 263 -46.99 -17.03 1.43
N PRO A 264 -46.80 -18.29 1.88
CA PRO A 264 -45.48 -18.88 2.02
C PRO A 264 -44.84 -19.00 0.63
N LYS A 265 -43.71 -18.32 0.44
CA LYS A 265 -42.90 -18.44 -0.77
C LYS A 265 -42.38 -19.88 -0.94
N THR A 266 -42.26 -20.30 -2.19
CA THR A 266 -41.64 -21.58 -2.56
C THR A 266 -40.14 -21.56 -2.20
N GLU A 267 -39.53 -22.69 -1.84
CA GLU A 267 -38.10 -22.75 -1.49
C GLU A 267 -37.18 -22.23 -2.60
N VAL A 268 -37.49 -22.56 -3.86
CA VAL A 268 -36.73 -22.06 -5.03
C VAL A 268 -36.80 -20.54 -5.16
N GLU A 269 -37.94 -19.93 -4.83
CA GLU A 269 -38.09 -18.48 -4.86
C GLU A 269 -37.27 -17.80 -3.76
N LYS A 270 -37.23 -18.40 -2.56
CA LYS A 270 -36.38 -17.92 -1.46
C LYS A 270 -34.90 -17.94 -1.85
N LEU A 271 -34.42 -19.03 -2.46
CA LEU A 271 -33.04 -19.16 -2.92
C LEU A 271 -32.69 -18.16 -4.04
N ARG A 272 -33.62 -17.92 -4.97
CA ARG A 272 -33.45 -16.92 -6.04
C ARG A 272 -33.35 -15.51 -5.45
N ASP A 273 -34.21 -15.17 -4.49
CA ASP A 273 -34.17 -13.89 -3.78
C ASP A 273 -32.84 -13.71 -3.02
N GLU A 274 -32.38 -14.74 -2.32
CA GLU A 274 -31.10 -14.75 -1.61
C GLU A 274 -29.90 -14.60 -2.56
N PHE A 275 -29.90 -15.26 -3.71
CA PHE A 275 -28.87 -15.09 -4.73
C PHE A 275 -28.83 -13.66 -5.29
N HIS A 276 -29.99 -13.09 -5.63
CA HIS A 276 -30.04 -11.70 -6.09
C HIS A 276 -29.58 -10.72 -5.02
N LEU A 277 -29.89 -11.02 -3.75
CA LEU A 277 -29.40 -10.24 -2.63
C LEU A 277 -27.88 -10.38 -2.46
N MET A 278 -27.34 -11.58 -2.52
CA MET A 278 -25.90 -11.85 -2.52
C MET A 278 -25.18 -11.04 -3.61
N ARG A 279 -25.71 -11.04 -4.84
CA ARG A 279 -25.20 -10.20 -5.95
C ARG A 279 -25.28 -8.71 -5.66
N LYS A 280 -26.36 -8.25 -5.03
CA LYS A 280 -26.54 -6.84 -4.66
C LYS A 280 -25.55 -6.43 -3.56
N ILE A 281 -25.35 -7.28 -2.55
CA ILE A 281 -24.35 -7.11 -1.49
C ILE A 281 -22.96 -7.03 -2.11
N GLU A 282 -22.61 -7.99 -2.98
CA GLU A 282 -21.31 -8.04 -3.64
C GLU A 282 -21.04 -6.76 -4.46
N ARG A 283 -22.01 -6.32 -5.28
CA ARG A 283 -21.88 -5.08 -6.07
C ARG A 283 -21.75 -3.84 -5.18
N SER A 284 -22.55 -3.74 -4.12
CA SER A 284 -22.50 -2.64 -3.14
C SER A 284 -21.16 -2.61 -2.41
N ALA A 285 -20.72 -3.75 -1.90
CA ALA A 285 -19.45 -3.91 -1.18
C ALA A 285 -18.25 -3.60 -2.07
N ASN A 286 -18.22 -4.12 -3.30
CA ASN A 286 -17.16 -3.82 -4.26
C ASN A 286 -17.08 -2.33 -4.62
N MET A 287 -18.22 -1.65 -4.76
CA MET A 287 -18.23 -0.21 -5.00
C MET A 287 -17.76 0.57 -3.76
N LYS A 288 -18.25 0.23 -2.58
CA LYS A 288 -17.84 0.87 -1.31
C LYS A 288 -16.36 0.65 -1.00
N SER A 289 -15.84 -0.55 -1.22
CA SER A 289 -14.42 -0.85 -1.06
C SER A 289 -13.53 0.03 -1.95
N LYS A 290 -13.91 0.17 -3.23
CA LYS A 290 -13.15 1.03 -4.17
C LYS A 290 -13.20 2.50 -3.79
N TRP A 291 -14.38 3.01 -3.38
CA TRP A 291 -14.53 4.38 -2.93
C TRP A 291 -13.83 4.65 -1.59
N THR A 292 -13.80 3.68 -0.68
CA THR A 292 -13.06 3.80 0.59
C THR A 292 -11.56 3.78 0.36
N SER A 293 -11.02 2.93 -0.52
CA SER A 293 -9.61 2.98 -0.94
C SER A 293 -9.25 4.36 -1.48
N LEU A 294 -10.02 4.86 -2.45
CA LEU A 294 -9.82 6.18 -3.05
C LEU A 294 -9.92 7.31 -2.02
N ALA A 295 -10.91 7.24 -1.12
CA ALA A 295 -11.05 8.23 -0.05
C ALA A 295 -9.84 8.20 0.90
N THR A 296 -9.36 7.02 1.28
CA THR A 296 -8.18 6.91 2.16
C THR A 296 -6.91 7.43 1.50
N SER A 297 -6.67 7.13 0.22
CA SER A 297 -5.52 7.66 -0.51
C SER A 297 -5.63 9.18 -0.71
N LEU A 298 -6.83 9.68 -0.99
CA LEU A 298 -7.08 11.12 -1.13
C LEU A 298 -6.88 11.86 0.20
N THR A 299 -7.38 11.31 1.31
CA THR A 299 -7.17 11.90 2.63
C THR A 299 -5.68 11.93 2.99
N ALA A 300 -4.93 10.85 2.73
CA ALA A 300 -3.48 10.84 2.96
C ALA A 300 -2.76 11.90 2.12
N PHE A 301 -3.13 12.04 0.83
CA PHE A 301 -2.61 13.07 -0.05
C PHE A 301 -2.93 14.48 0.45
N LEU A 302 -4.18 14.76 0.85
CA LEU A 302 -4.59 16.05 1.39
C LEU A 302 -3.85 16.40 2.69
N ILE A 303 -3.62 15.42 3.57
CA ILE A 303 -2.82 15.63 4.79
C ILE A 303 -1.39 16.04 4.44
N LEU A 304 -0.76 15.35 3.49
CA LEU A 304 0.61 15.67 3.07
C LEU A 304 0.68 17.02 2.36
N TRP A 305 -0.31 17.37 1.54
CA TRP A 305 -0.36 18.63 0.83
C TRP A 305 -0.63 19.82 1.77
N LEU A 306 -1.73 19.79 2.52
CA LEU A 306 -2.13 20.88 3.41
C LEU A 306 -1.19 20.99 4.63
N GLY A 307 -0.77 19.85 5.19
CA GLY A 307 0.20 19.81 6.28
C GLY A 307 1.59 20.26 5.84
N GLY A 308 2.03 19.87 4.65
CA GLY A 308 3.27 20.37 4.04
C GLY A 308 3.24 21.88 3.85
N ALA A 309 2.17 22.39 3.25
CA ALA A 309 1.95 23.83 3.06
C ALA A 309 2.02 24.60 4.37
N MET A 310 1.36 24.11 5.43
CA MET A 310 1.40 24.72 6.75
C MET A 310 2.84 24.83 7.28
N VAL A 311 3.65 23.78 7.16
CA VAL A 311 5.05 23.81 7.60
C VAL A 311 5.87 24.79 6.77
N PHE A 312 5.71 24.81 5.44
CA PHE A 312 6.43 25.73 4.56
C PHE A 312 6.10 27.21 4.84
N THR A 313 4.85 27.54 5.19
CA THR A 313 4.50 28.90 5.62
C THR A 313 5.25 29.33 6.88
N PHE A 314 5.61 28.40 7.77
CA PHE A 314 6.42 28.73 8.96
C PHE A 314 7.92 28.72 8.67
N SER A 315 8.42 27.79 7.84
CA SER A 315 9.84 27.70 7.52
C SER A 315 10.31 28.82 6.60
N GLU A 316 9.50 29.20 5.62
CA GLU A 316 9.83 30.22 4.60
C GLU A 316 9.28 31.61 4.92
N ARG A 317 9.00 31.92 6.20
CA ARG A 317 8.60 33.28 6.61
C ARG A 317 9.62 34.35 6.23
N SER A 318 10.91 33.99 6.15
CA SER A 318 11.98 34.89 5.71
C SER A 318 11.84 35.30 4.24
N GLN A 319 11.13 34.52 3.43
CA GLN A 319 10.78 34.83 2.05
C GLN A 319 9.39 35.46 1.91
N GLU A 320 8.74 35.78 3.04
CA GLU A 320 7.38 36.37 3.09
C GLU A 320 6.30 35.52 2.41
N TRP A 321 6.47 34.19 2.36
CA TRP A 321 5.45 33.30 1.80
C TRP A 321 4.17 33.37 2.62
N ASP A 322 3.05 33.60 1.94
CA ASP A 322 1.75 33.38 2.54
C ASP A 322 1.37 31.89 2.54
N TYR A 323 0.21 31.54 3.10
CA TYR A 323 -0.24 30.14 3.09
C TYR A 323 -0.59 29.65 1.68
N PHE A 324 -1.04 30.53 0.79
CA PHE A 324 -1.40 30.17 -0.57
C PHE A 324 -0.16 29.89 -1.42
N ASP A 325 0.90 30.67 -1.28
CA ASP A 325 2.21 30.44 -1.90
C ASP A 325 2.77 29.08 -1.48
N ALA A 326 2.74 28.79 -0.18
CA ALA A 326 3.16 27.50 0.35
C ALA A 326 2.28 26.33 -0.14
N LEU A 327 0.96 26.57 -0.27
CA LEU A 327 0.00 25.60 -0.80
C LEU A 327 0.27 25.31 -2.30
N TYR A 328 0.48 26.35 -3.09
CA TYR A 328 0.80 26.28 -4.51
C TYR A 328 2.15 25.58 -4.73
N PHE A 329 3.19 26.00 -4.02
CA PHE A 329 4.50 25.36 -4.06
C PHE A 329 4.39 23.87 -3.71
N SER A 330 3.71 23.54 -2.62
CA SER A 330 3.52 22.14 -2.20
C SER A 330 2.77 21.33 -3.26
N TYR A 331 1.76 21.91 -3.92
CA TYR A 331 1.01 21.25 -4.98
C TYR A 331 1.88 20.95 -6.21
N VAL A 332 2.60 21.97 -6.69
CA VAL A 332 3.49 21.90 -7.86
C VAL A 332 4.66 20.94 -7.61
N ALA A 333 5.23 20.95 -6.40
CA ALA A 333 6.28 20.02 -5.99
C ALA A 333 5.76 18.58 -5.87
N LEU A 334 4.60 18.37 -5.23
CA LEU A 334 3.99 17.04 -5.10
C LEU A 334 3.72 16.41 -6.46
N LEU A 335 3.11 17.17 -7.37
CA LEU A 335 2.79 16.71 -8.72
C LEU A 335 4.00 16.62 -9.64
N THR A 336 5.21 16.86 -9.11
CA THR A 336 6.46 16.84 -9.87
C THR A 336 6.40 17.73 -11.12
N ILE A 337 5.69 18.86 -11.03
CA ILE A 337 5.63 19.88 -12.08
C ILE A 337 6.86 20.80 -11.97
N GLY A 338 7.16 21.24 -10.74
CA GLY A 338 8.38 21.95 -10.38
C GLY A 338 8.74 23.17 -11.23
N TYR A 339 7.84 24.16 -11.33
CA TYR A 339 8.12 25.39 -12.08
C TYR A 339 9.37 26.15 -11.61
N GLY A 340 9.77 25.99 -10.35
CA GLY A 340 10.98 26.60 -9.79
C GLY A 340 10.84 28.09 -9.47
N ASP A 341 9.63 28.63 -9.58
CA ASP A 341 9.24 30.00 -9.23
C ASP A 341 9.27 30.22 -7.71
N LEU A 342 8.83 29.23 -6.93
CA LEU A 342 8.98 29.16 -5.48
C LEU A 342 9.82 27.94 -5.10
N TYR A 343 10.74 28.11 -4.15
CA TYR A 343 11.55 27.04 -3.59
C TYR A 343 12.00 27.35 -2.14
N PRO A 344 12.17 26.32 -1.29
CA PRO A 344 12.68 26.48 0.06
C PRO A 344 14.12 27.00 0.06
N SER A 345 14.33 28.18 0.64
CA SER A 345 15.67 28.75 0.81
C SER A 345 16.12 28.71 2.26
N SER A 346 15.19 28.54 3.22
CA SER A 346 15.52 28.54 4.64
C SER A 346 16.30 27.29 5.07
N ASN A 347 17.12 27.45 6.11
CA ASN A 347 17.89 26.35 6.71
C ASN A 347 16.99 25.23 7.27
N SER A 348 15.73 25.53 7.60
CA SER A 348 14.77 24.56 8.14
C SER A 348 13.89 23.91 7.05
N GLY A 349 13.57 24.67 5.99
CA GLY A 349 12.69 24.25 4.91
C GLY A 349 13.33 23.25 3.97
N LYS A 350 14.63 23.40 3.63
CA LYS A 350 15.35 22.45 2.78
C LYS A 350 15.40 21.03 3.39
N PRO A 351 15.82 20.81 4.66
CA PRO A 351 15.75 19.49 5.27
C PRO A 351 14.33 18.94 5.38
N PHE A 352 13.35 19.78 5.71
CA PHE A 352 11.95 19.37 5.77
C PHE A 352 11.46 18.89 4.40
N PHE A 353 11.76 19.63 3.33
CA PHE A 353 11.42 19.29 1.96
C PHE A 353 11.92 17.88 1.61
N VAL A 354 13.21 17.58 1.84
CA VAL A 354 13.80 16.25 1.54
C VAL A 354 13.05 15.11 2.24
N VAL A 355 12.66 15.30 3.51
CA VAL A 355 11.90 14.25 4.23
C VAL A 355 10.48 14.14 3.72
N TRP A 356 9.84 15.28 3.47
CA TRP A 356 8.45 15.35 3.06
C TRP A 356 8.24 14.78 1.65
N THR A 357 9.09 15.11 0.67
CA THR A 357 9.02 14.61 -0.71
C THR A 357 9.23 13.10 -0.80
N MET A 358 10.16 12.54 -0.01
CA MET A 358 10.39 11.09 0.09
C MET A 358 9.17 10.29 0.56
N ILE A 359 8.26 10.92 1.31
CA ILE A 359 6.99 10.30 1.73
C ILE A 359 5.90 10.62 0.71
N ALA A 360 5.89 11.85 0.21
CA ALA A 360 4.74 12.36 -0.50
C ALA A 360 4.69 11.97 -1.98
N VAL A 361 5.82 11.80 -2.66
CA VAL A 361 5.86 11.28 -4.04
C VAL A 361 5.33 9.83 -4.13
N PRO A 362 5.72 8.89 -3.25
CA PRO A 362 5.06 7.58 -3.17
C PRO A 362 3.57 7.64 -2.84
N ALA A 363 3.13 8.59 -2.00
CA ALA A 363 1.72 8.77 -1.67
C ALA A 363 0.89 9.25 -2.88
N LEU A 364 1.43 10.19 -3.67
CA LEU A 364 0.79 10.65 -4.91
C LEU A 364 0.64 9.51 -5.92
N THR A 365 1.66 8.68 -6.11
CA THR A 365 1.59 7.56 -7.06
C THR A 365 0.53 6.52 -6.69
N ILE A 366 0.28 6.30 -5.39
CA ILE A 366 -0.86 5.50 -4.92
C ILE A 366 -2.18 6.17 -5.31
N LEU A 367 -2.32 7.49 -5.07
CA LEU A 367 -3.53 8.22 -5.44
C LEU A 367 -3.80 8.16 -6.95
N ILE A 368 -2.77 8.36 -7.79
CA ILE A 368 -2.88 8.27 -9.25
C ILE A 368 -3.34 6.85 -9.67
N SER A 369 -2.81 5.80 -9.04
CA SER A 369 -3.23 4.42 -9.30
C SER A 369 -4.72 4.20 -8.99
N ASP A 370 -5.20 4.68 -7.84
CA ASP A 370 -6.59 4.52 -7.41
C ASP A 370 -7.55 5.38 -8.25
N MET A 371 -7.13 6.58 -8.64
CA MET A 371 -7.85 7.45 -9.58
C MET A 371 -7.91 6.83 -10.97
N GLY A 372 -6.80 6.33 -11.53
CA GLY A 372 -6.75 5.74 -12.87
C GLY A 372 -7.74 4.60 -13.04
N ASN A 373 -7.81 3.68 -12.07
CA ASN A 373 -8.79 2.60 -12.06
C ASN A 373 -10.25 3.08 -12.05
N THR A 374 -10.51 4.29 -11.55
CA THR A 374 -11.86 4.87 -11.44
C THR A 374 -12.20 5.69 -12.68
N VAL A 375 -11.27 6.52 -13.16
CA VAL A 375 -11.41 7.34 -14.36
C VAL A 375 -11.57 6.46 -15.60
N ILE A 376 -10.77 5.39 -15.76
CA ILE A 376 -10.90 4.45 -16.89
C ILE A 376 -12.33 3.89 -16.96
N ARG A 377 -12.93 3.55 -15.82
CA ARG A 377 -14.31 3.02 -15.78
C ARG A 377 -15.36 4.09 -16.06
N MET A 378 -15.13 5.33 -15.63
CA MET A 378 -16.00 6.46 -15.96
C MET A 378 -15.95 6.73 -17.47
N ILE A 379 -14.77 6.73 -18.07
CA ILE A 379 -14.56 6.88 -19.51
C ILE A 379 -15.24 5.73 -20.24
N GLN A 380 -15.00 4.47 -19.86
CA GLN A 380 -15.66 3.31 -20.48
C GLN A 380 -17.18 3.44 -20.42
N ARG A 381 -17.76 3.82 -19.28
CA ARG A 381 -19.21 4.05 -19.15
C ARG A 381 -19.69 5.19 -20.02
N ALA A 382 -18.94 6.28 -20.12
CA ALA A 382 -19.25 7.38 -21.03
C ALA A 382 -19.19 6.90 -22.48
N THR A 383 -18.18 6.12 -22.87
CA THR A 383 -18.03 5.52 -24.20
C THR A 383 -19.18 4.57 -24.52
N PHE A 384 -19.58 3.69 -23.60
CA PHE A 384 -20.75 2.82 -23.77
C PHE A 384 -22.05 3.61 -23.81
N TRP A 385 -22.20 4.65 -23.00
CA TRP A 385 -23.38 5.51 -23.03
C TRP A 385 -23.50 6.26 -24.36
N VAL A 386 -22.38 6.79 -24.86
CA VAL A 386 -22.30 7.41 -26.20
C VAL A 386 -22.54 6.35 -27.27
N GLY A 387 -21.95 5.17 -27.18
CA GLY A 387 -22.13 4.05 -28.11
C GLY A 387 -23.58 3.59 -28.18
N ALA A 388 -24.22 3.29 -27.05
CA ALA A 388 -25.63 2.92 -26.95
C ALA A 388 -26.57 4.03 -27.47
N LYS A 389 -26.15 5.30 -27.38
CA LYS A 389 -26.90 6.44 -27.91
C LYS A 389 -26.65 6.71 -29.40
N THR A 390 -25.61 6.13 -29.99
CA THR A 390 -25.18 6.48 -31.36
C THR A 390 -25.21 5.28 -32.32
N ILE A 391 -24.89 4.06 -31.90
CA ILE A 391 -24.74 2.87 -32.78
C ILE A 391 -25.06 1.56 -32.01
N LEU A 392 -26.17 0.90 -32.41
CA LEU A 392 -26.65 -0.49 -32.16
C LEU A 392 -27.43 -0.82 -30.84
N PRO A 393 -28.63 -1.43 -30.95
CA PRO A 393 -29.30 -2.12 -29.84
C PRO A 393 -28.73 -3.54 -29.67
N ASP A 394 -28.42 -3.92 -28.43
CA ASP A 394 -28.03 -5.29 -28.08
C ASP A 394 -29.16 -6.28 -28.43
N SER A 395 -28.83 -7.29 -29.23
CA SER A 395 -29.70 -8.46 -29.43
C SER A 395 -29.38 -9.49 -28.34
N PRO A 396 -30.38 -10.07 -27.64
CA PRO A 396 -30.14 -11.11 -26.64
C PRO A 396 -29.68 -12.42 -27.32
N PRO A 397 -28.93 -13.27 -26.61
CA PRO A 397 -28.44 -14.53 -27.17
C PRO A 397 -29.60 -15.47 -27.53
N GLU A 398 -29.52 -16.01 -28.72
CA GLU A 398 -30.40 -17.01 -29.31
C GLU A 398 -30.32 -18.33 -28.52
N LYS A 399 -31.49 -18.89 -28.17
CA LYS A 399 -31.60 -20.19 -27.49
C LYS A 399 -31.63 -21.30 -28.54
N ASP A 400 -30.62 -22.16 -28.52
CA ASP A 400 -30.68 -23.44 -29.22
C ASP A 400 -31.67 -24.38 -28.53
N ASN A 401 -32.66 -24.84 -29.28
CA ASN A 401 -33.56 -25.95 -28.93
C ASN A 401 -32.94 -27.25 -29.44
N PRO A 402 -32.96 -28.35 -28.66
CA PRO A 402 -32.89 -29.68 -29.24
C PRO A 402 -34.28 -30.35 -29.26
N THR A 403 -34.51 -31.02 -30.38
CA THR A 403 -35.72 -31.75 -30.78
C THR A 403 -35.92 -33.04 -29.98
N ARG A 404 -37.19 -33.42 -29.79
CA ARG A 404 -37.67 -34.65 -29.16
C ARG A 404 -37.57 -35.87 -30.10
N GLY A 405 -37.28 -37.06 -29.55
CA GLY A 405 -37.52 -38.35 -30.21
C GLY A 405 -37.35 -39.55 -29.27
N GLY A 406 -38.47 -40.24 -28.96
CA GLY A 406 -38.62 -41.70 -28.81
C GLY A 406 -38.10 -42.45 -27.56
N GLN A 407 -39.05 -43.07 -26.84
CA GLN A 407 -39.07 -44.27 -25.96
C GLN A 407 -38.03 -45.38 -26.30
N GLU A 408 -37.58 -46.32 -25.46
CA GLU A 408 -38.07 -47.11 -24.30
C GLU A 408 -36.78 -47.74 -23.68
N GLU A 409 -36.59 -48.03 -22.39
CA GLU A 409 -37.01 -49.23 -21.62
C GLU A 409 -36.30 -49.17 -20.23
N GLU A 410 -36.91 -49.77 -19.21
CA GLU A 410 -36.55 -49.75 -17.78
C GLU A 410 -35.46 -50.79 -17.37
N GLU A 411 -34.92 -50.55 -16.17
CA GLU A 411 -34.22 -51.48 -15.25
C GLU A 411 -32.71 -51.76 -15.44
N GLU A 412 -31.88 -50.92 -14.80
CA GLU A 412 -30.76 -51.30 -13.91
C GLU A 412 -30.33 -50.03 -13.13
N GLU A 413 -31.26 -49.51 -12.33
CA GLU A 413 -31.16 -48.24 -11.62
C GLU A 413 -30.67 -48.45 -10.19
N GLU A 414 -29.36 -48.24 -9.97
CA GLU A 414 -28.80 -47.60 -8.76
C GLU A 414 -27.26 -47.56 -8.79
N GLU A 415 -26.61 -48.34 -9.67
CA GLU A 415 -25.13 -48.36 -9.82
C GLU A 415 -24.63 -47.62 -11.07
N ALA A 416 -25.44 -47.53 -12.14
CA ALA A 416 -25.13 -46.78 -13.35
C ALA A 416 -25.32 -45.25 -13.19
N GLU A 417 -26.34 -44.82 -12.44
CA GLU A 417 -26.61 -43.42 -12.08
C GLU A 417 -25.43 -42.78 -11.32
N ARG A 418 -24.85 -43.51 -10.37
CA ARG A 418 -23.71 -43.06 -9.55
C ARG A 418 -22.43 -42.87 -10.37
N ASN A 419 -22.13 -43.80 -11.29
CA ASN A 419 -21.01 -43.68 -12.22
C ASN A 419 -21.21 -42.59 -13.28
N LYS A 420 -22.46 -42.28 -13.63
CA LYS A 420 -22.83 -41.16 -14.52
C LYS A 420 -22.63 -39.82 -13.81
N LEU A 421 -23.02 -39.71 -12.53
CA LEU A 421 -22.83 -38.52 -11.71
C LEU A 421 -21.34 -38.17 -11.53
N LEU A 422 -20.49 -39.17 -11.23
CA LEU A 422 -19.03 -38.99 -11.12
C LEU A 422 -18.39 -38.51 -12.43
N LYS A 423 -18.84 -39.04 -13.57
CA LYS A 423 -18.40 -38.56 -14.89
C LYS A 423 -18.81 -37.11 -15.15
N ILE A 424 -20.01 -36.71 -14.75
CA ILE A 424 -20.47 -35.32 -14.92
C ILE A 424 -19.66 -34.38 -14.02
N ILE A 425 -19.42 -34.74 -12.75
CA ILE A 425 -18.58 -33.94 -11.84
C ILE A 425 -17.17 -33.77 -12.41
N ALA A 426 -16.54 -34.84 -12.92
CA ALA A 426 -15.21 -34.76 -13.52
C ALA A 426 -15.16 -33.85 -14.77
N VAL A 427 -16.20 -33.90 -15.61
CA VAL A 427 -16.33 -33.00 -16.77
C VAL A 427 -16.50 -31.55 -16.32
N GLU A 428 -17.31 -31.30 -15.29
CA GLU A 428 -17.58 -29.96 -14.80
C GLU A 428 -16.36 -29.35 -14.09
N ILE A 429 -15.58 -30.15 -13.35
CA ILE A 429 -14.26 -29.76 -12.81
C ILE A 429 -13.34 -29.30 -13.94
N ARG A 430 -13.29 -30.03 -15.06
CA ARG A 430 -12.49 -29.62 -16.24
C ARG A 430 -12.98 -28.29 -16.82
N THR A 431 -14.29 -28.08 -16.89
CA THR A 431 -14.90 -26.83 -17.36
C THR A 431 -14.55 -25.66 -16.44
N LEU A 432 -14.73 -25.82 -15.12
CA LEU A 432 -14.38 -24.82 -14.10
C LEU A 432 -12.87 -24.49 -14.12
N THR A 433 -12.02 -25.50 -14.30
CA THR A 433 -10.57 -25.32 -14.47
C THR A 433 -10.26 -24.50 -15.72
N GLY A 434 -10.97 -24.75 -16.83
CA GLY A 434 -10.90 -23.92 -18.03
C GLY A 434 -11.29 -22.46 -17.77
N HIS A 435 -12.37 -22.23 -17.00
CA HIS A 435 -12.79 -20.87 -16.64
C HIS A 435 -11.74 -20.13 -15.80
N MET A 436 -11.03 -20.81 -14.88
CA MET A 436 -9.94 -20.20 -14.11
C MET A 436 -8.80 -19.68 -15.00
N THR A 437 -8.50 -20.37 -16.09
CA THR A 437 -7.41 -19.98 -17.00
C THR A 437 -7.75 -18.81 -17.94
N SER A 438 -9.02 -18.38 -17.99
CA SER A 438 -9.50 -17.36 -18.94
C SER A 438 -9.17 -15.90 -18.55
N GLY A 439 -8.39 -15.68 -17.48
CA GLY A 439 -7.83 -14.37 -17.10
C GLY A 439 -8.79 -13.41 -16.38
N SER A 440 -10.10 -13.70 -16.36
CA SER A 440 -11.07 -12.97 -15.55
C SER A 440 -12.00 -13.93 -14.79
N PRO A 441 -12.26 -13.70 -13.49
CA PRO A 441 -13.13 -14.56 -12.71
C PRO A 441 -14.57 -14.49 -13.24
N ARG A 442 -15.08 -15.61 -13.75
CA ARG A 442 -16.46 -15.73 -14.27
C ARG A 442 -17.47 -15.56 -13.15
N LYS A 443 -18.58 -14.90 -13.47
CA LYS A 443 -19.76 -14.77 -12.61
C LYS A 443 -20.90 -15.61 -13.21
N TYR A 444 -21.41 -16.57 -12.44
CA TYR A 444 -22.43 -17.50 -12.92
C TYR A 444 -23.84 -16.96 -12.73
N SER A 445 -24.77 -17.35 -13.61
CA SER A 445 -26.20 -17.06 -13.44
C SER A 445 -26.79 -17.87 -12.29
N PHE A 446 -28.01 -17.53 -11.87
CA PHE A 446 -28.71 -18.32 -10.85
C PHE A 446 -28.92 -19.77 -11.32
N GLU A 447 -29.31 -19.95 -12.58
CA GLU A 447 -29.58 -21.26 -13.18
C GLU A 447 -28.31 -22.13 -13.27
N GLU A 448 -27.17 -21.52 -13.63
CA GLU A 448 -25.87 -22.22 -13.60
C GLU A 448 -25.50 -22.63 -12.17
N TRP A 449 -25.70 -21.74 -11.21
CA TRP A 449 -25.47 -22.00 -9.79
C TRP A 449 -26.32 -23.13 -9.24
N VAL A 450 -27.62 -23.16 -9.57
CA VAL A 450 -28.52 -24.27 -9.19
C VAL A 450 -27.97 -25.59 -9.71
N ARG A 451 -27.62 -25.67 -11.00
CA ARG A 451 -27.03 -26.88 -11.60
C ARG A 451 -25.76 -27.34 -10.88
N PHE A 452 -24.88 -26.42 -10.49
CA PHE A 452 -23.66 -26.77 -9.77
C PHE A 452 -23.93 -27.27 -8.35
N LEU A 453 -24.85 -26.62 -7.65
CA LEU A 453 -25.20 -27.04 -6.31
C LEU A 453 -25.88 -28.43 -6.34
N GLU A 454 -26.71 -28.72 -7.36
CA GLU A 454 -27.35 -30.04 -7.53
C GLU A 454 -26.28 -31.13 -7.67
N LEU A 455 -25.22 -30.85 -8.44
CA LEU A 455 -24.05 -31.72 -8.59
C LEU A 455 -23.27 -31.93 -7.29
N LEU A 456 -23.25 -30.94 -6.41
CA LEU A 456 -22.60 -31.05 -5.09
C LEU A 456 -23.41 -31.92 -4.11
N GLY A 457 -24.64 -32.31 -4.47
CA GLY A 457 -25.53 -33.05 -3.57
C GLY A 457 -25.95 -32.22 -2.35
N ILE A 458 -25.85 -30.89 -2.44
CA ILE A 458 -26.49 -29.99 -1.47
C ILE A 458 -27.98 -30.08 -1.80
N ALA A 459 -28.74 -30.82 -1.00
CA ALA A 459 -30.15 -31.08 -1.27
C ALA A 459 -31.02 -30.04 -0.55
N TRP A 460 -31.77 -29.26 -1.31
CA TRP A 460 -32.85 -28.36 -0.84
C TRP A 460 -34.22 -28.98 -1.16
N ARG A 461 -34.38 -30.28 -0.90
CA ARG A 461 -35.63 -30.98 -1.15
C ARG A 461 -36.56 -30.72 0.04
N GLU A 462 -37.79 -30.27 -0.24
CA GLU A 462 -38.80 -29.96 0.79
C GLU A 462 -38.81 -31.02 1.90
N GLY A 463 -38.40 -30.63 3.11
CA GLY A 463 -38.56 -31.42 4.33
C GLY A 463 -37.33 -32.19 4.85
N GLU A 464 -36.24 -32.35 4.08
CA GLU A 464 -35.01 -33.02 4.56
C GLU A 464 -33.74 -32.41 3.92
N GLY A 465 -33.00 -31.60 4.69
CA GLY A 465 -31.69 -31.09 4.27
C GLY A 465 -31.17 -29.98 5.17
N ASP A 466 -29.86 -29.98 5.40
CA ASP A 466 -29.11 -28.95 6.13
C ASP A 466 -29.41 -27.56 5.52
N ASP A 467 -29.72 -26.57 6.37
CA ASP A 467 -30.26 -25.25 6.00
C ASP A 467 -29.19 -24.39 5.31
N TRP A 468 -28.88 -24.67 4.03
CA TRP A 468 -27.84 -23.99 3.28
C TRP A 468 -28.33 -22.64 2.71
N SER A 469 -27.62 -21.55 3.02
CA SER A 469 -27.86 -20.21 2.45
C SER A 469 -26.65 -19.62 1.73
N TRP A 470 -26.93 -18.83 0.68
CA TRP A 470 -25.95 -17.97 0.01
C TRP A 470 -25.23 -16.99 0.94
N LEU A 471 -25.88 -16.66 2.07
CA LEU A 471 -25.45 -15.65 3.03
C LEU A 471 -24.76 -16.25 4.26
N ASP A 472 -24.61 -17.57 4.35
CA ASP A 472 -23.96 -18.22 5.49
C ASP A 472 -22.44 -17.98 5.51
N GLU A 473 -21.82 -18.28 6.65
CA GLU A 473 -20.37 -18.16 6.82
C GLU A 473 -19.57 -19.10 5.90
N GLU A 474 -20.17 -20.22 5.51
CA GLU A 474 -19.60 -21.15 4.53
C GLU A 474 -20.01 -20.86 3.08
N GLY A 475 -20.90 -19.88 2.89
CA GLY A 475 -21.41 -19.48 1.59
C GLY A 475 -20.35 -18.81 0.71
N PRO A 476 -20.57 -18.76 -0.62
CA PRO A 476 -19.60 -18.21 -1.56
C PRO A 476 -19.28 -16.73 -1.32
N LEU A 477 -20.20 -15.98 -0.70
CA LEU A 477 -20.03 -14.56 -0.36
C LEU A 477 -19.01 -14.33 0.77
N ALA A 478 -18.98 -15.24 1.76
CA ALA A 478 -18.08 -15.15 2.90
C ALA A 478 -16.68 -15.71 2.58
N SER A 479 -16.59 -16.56 1.55
CA SER A 479 -15.32 -17.09 1.07
C SER A 479 -14.43 -16.00 0.43
N SER A 480 -13.11 -16.15 0.56
CA SER A 480 -12.15 -15.27 -0.15
C SER A 480 -11.87 -15.72 -1.59
N LEU A 481 -12.54 -16.77 -2.06
CA LEU A 481 -12.33 -17.40 -3.35
C LEU A 481 -13.25 -16.78 -4.39
N SER A 482 -12.83 -16.82 -5.66
CA SER A 482 -13.76 -16.55 -6.77
C SER A 482 -14.85 -17.63 -6.83
N GLU A 483 -15.99 -17.33 -7.45
CA GLU A 483 -17.10 -18.30 -7.57
C GLU A 483 -16.64 -19.60 -8.24
N THR A 484 -15.72 -19.50 -9.20
CA THR A 484 -15.17 -20.67 -9.90
C THR A 484 -14.27 -21.49 -8.99
N GLU A 485 -13.39 -20.84 -8.22
CA GLU A 485 -12.51 -21.52 -7.25
C GLU A 485 -13.31 -22.16 -6.13
N TRP A 486 -14.34 -21.48 -5.61
CA TRP A 486 -15.21 -22.01 -4.57
C TRP A 486 -15.96 -23.27 -5.05
N LEU A 487 -16.53 -23.21 -6.25
CA LEU A 487 -17.21 -24.34 -6.87
C LEU A 487 -16.25 -25.51 -7.12
N LEU A 488 -15.06 -25.23 -7.65
CA LEU A 488 -14.04 -26.24 -7.91
C LEU A 488 -13.61 -26.93 -6.61
N GLU A 489 -13.33 -26.16 -5.55
CA GLU A 489 -12.95 -26.71 -4.25
C GLU A 489 -14.05 -27.62 -3.69
N LYS A 490 -15.30 -27.18 -3.73
CA LYS A 490 -16.43 -28.00 -3.25
C LYS A 490 -16.64 -29.25 -4.11
N MET A 491 -16.48 -29.17 -5.43
CA MET A 491 -16.58 -30.34 -6.31
C MET A 491 -15.45 -31.34 -6.09
N CYS A 492 -14.22 -30.88 -5.88
CA CYS A 492 -13.09 -31.74 -5.54
C CYS A 492 -13.33 -32.46 -4.20
N ARG A 493 -13.76 -31.75 -3.16
CA ARG A 493 -14.09 -32.36 -1.86
C ARG A 493 -15.23 -33.38 -1.98
N ARG A 494 -16.24 -33.11 -2.81
CA ARG A 494 -17.32 -34.06 -3.06
C ARG A 494 -16.80 -35.33 -3.74
N LEU A 495 -15.94 -35.17 -4.74
CA LEU A 495 -15.28 -36.27 -5.44
C LEU A 495 -14.41 -37.11 -4.48
N GLU A 496 -13.63 -36.46 -3.61
CA GLU A 496 -12.82 -37.11 -2.56
C GLU A 496 -13.70 -37.94 -1.61
N GLY A 497 -14.78 -37.34 -1.08
CA GLY A 497 -15.70 -38.05 -0.20
C GLY A 497 -16.42 -39.21 -0.87
N ASP A 498 -16.78 -39.09 -2.15
CA ASP A 498 -17.37 -40.18 -2.92
C ASP A 498 -16.34 -41.29 -3.23
N ALA A 499 -15.06 -40.94 -3.44
CA ALA A 499 -13.97 -41.91 -3.61
C ALA A 499 -13.68 -42.69 -2.32
N GLU A 500 -13.65 -42.01 -1.17
CA GLU A 500 -13.49 -42.65 0.16
C GLU A 500 -14.64 -43.63 0.45
N ARG A 501 -15.89 -43.25 0.14
CA ARG A 501 -17.06 -44.13 0.28
C ARG A 501 -17.02 -45.36 -0.62
N LEU A 502 -16.35 -45.28 -1.76
CA LEU A 502 -16.12 -46.39 -2.69
C LEU A 502 -14.94 -47.28 -2.27
N GLY A 503 -14.33 -47.03 -1.11
CA GLY A 503 -13.22 -47.82 -0.58
C GLY A 503 -11.87 -47.52 -1.23
N TYR A 504 -11.77 -46.42 -2.00
CA TYR A 504 -10.49 -45.88 -2.41
C TYR A 504 -9.93 -45.06 -1.24
N GLU A 505 -9.06 -45.66 -0.43
CA GLU A 505 -8.27 -44.91 0.55
C GLU A 505 -7.49 -43.79 -0.16
N SER A 506 -7.39 -42.63 0.49
CA SER A 506 -6.70 -41.46 -0.06
C SER A 506 -5.33 -41.88 -0.62
N LEU A 507 -5.04 -41.51 -1.87
CA LEU A 507 -3.67 -41.51 -2.40
C LEU A 507 -2.88 -40.38 -1.71
N GLY A 508 -2.65 -40.54 -0.41
CA GLY A 508 -2.01 -39.59 0.48
C GLY A 508 -0.93 -40.31 1.28
N GLY A 509 0.16 -40.65 0.60
CA GLY A 509 1.33 -41.31 1.19
C GLY A 509 2.47 -41.39 0.19
N ASP A 510 3.02 -40.24 -0.19
CA ASP A 510 4.47 -39.94 -0.31
C ASP A 510 4.70 -38.51 -0.82
#